data_AF-A0A950UKQ5-F1
#
_entry.id   AF-A0A950UKQ5-F1
#
_cell.length_a   1.000
_cell.length_b   1.000
_cell.length_c   1.000
_cell.angle_alpha   90.00
_cell.angle_beta   90.00
_cell.angle_gamma   90.00
#
_symmetry.space_group_name_H-M   'P 1'
#
loop_
_entity.id
_entity.type
_entity.pdbx_description
1 polymer ?
#
loop_
_entity_poly.entity_id
_entity_poly.type
_entity_poly.pdbx_seq_one_letter_code
_entity_poly.pdbx_strand_id
1 'polypeptide(L)'
;MINVQDVNEALRLPSPAPKPQSIAFDGEKLWMGSIETSRIYAIDPRQWTLIEEAQAPGKPWGMAVVGDELRVICGEGDDDDRVV
;
A
#
# COMPACT_ATOMS: atom_id res chain seq x y z
N MET A 1 -4.62 -6.58 -24.93
CA MET A 1 -5.66 -5.88 -24.16
C MET A 1 -6.16 -6.87 -23.14
N ILE A 2 -6.10 -6.57 -21.84
CA ILE A 2 -6.57 -7.50 -20.79
C ILE A 2 -8.09 -7.42 -20.73
N ASN A 3 -8.79 -8.55 -20.87
CA ASN A 3 -10.24 -8.63 -20.69
C ASN A 3 -10.53 -8.88 -19.21
N VAL A 4 -11.51 -8.16 -18.64
CA VAL A 4 -11.86 -8.31 -17.22
C VAL A 4 -12.36 -9.73 -16.88
N GLN A 5 -12.89 -10.45 -17.88
CA GLN A 5 -13.31 -11.84 -17.73
C GLN A 5 -12.14 -12.82 -17.48
N ASP A 6 -10.90 -12.40 -17.75
CA ASP A 6 -9.70 -13.21 -17.52
C ASP A 6 -9.06 -12.98 -16.14
N VAL A 7 -9.65 -12.13 -15.30
CA VAL A 7 -9.15 -11.84 -13.95
C VAL A 7 -9.57 -12.96 -13.00
N ASN A 8 -8.58 -13.73 -12.53
CA ASN A 8 -8.77 -14.81 -11.57
C ASN A 8 -7.96 -14.54 -10.29
N GLU A 9 -8.51 -14.89 -9.13
CA GLU A 9 -7.76 -14.84 -7.86
C GLU A 9 -6.64 -15.89 -7.89
N ALA A 10 -5.38 -15.45 -7.84
CA ALA A 10 -4.23 -16.35 -7.80
C ALA A 10 -3.85 -16.77 -6.38
N LEU A 11 -4.03 -15.86 -5.40
CA LEU A 11 -3.57 -16.03 -4.03
C LEU A 11 -4.32 -15.10 -3.08
N ARG A 12 -4.47 -15.54 -1.82
CA ARG A 12 -5.06 -14.77 -0.73
C ARG A 12 -4.19 -14.90 0.51
N LEU A 13 -3.69 -13.76 1.00
CA LEU A 13 -2.78 -13.70 2.13
C LEU A 13 -3.31 -12.70 3.17
N PRO A 14 -3.07 -12.95 4.48
CA PRO A 14 -3.49 -12.03 5.52
C PRO A 14 -2.68 -10.72 5.43
N SER A 15 -3.36 -9.59 5.53
CA SER A 15 -2.67 -8.30 5.56
C SER A 15 -1.72 -8.20 6.76
N PRO A 16 -0.47 -7.71 6.59
CA PRO A 16 0.45 -7.46 7.72
C PRO A 16 -0.05 -6.39 8.70
N ALA A 17 -1.02 -5.56 8.30
CA ALA A 17 -1.57 -4.49 9.12
C ALA A 17 -3.09 -4.29 8.89
N PRO A 18 -3.84 -3.75 9.87
CA PRO A 18 -5.25 -3.45 9.71
C PRO A 18 -5.48 -2.34 8.67
N LYS A 19 -6.66 -2.33 8.04
CA LYS A 19 -7.07 -1.35 7.00
C LYS A 19 -5.96 -1.03 5.96
N PRO A 20 -5.48 -2.05 5.22
CA PRO A 20 -4.54 -1.82 4.12
C PRO A 20 -5.27 -1.07 2.99
N GLN A 21 -4.69 0.02 2.49
CA GLN A 21 -5.37 0.89 1.52
C GLN A 21 -4.54 1.16 0.27
N SER A 22 -3.28 1.58 0.45
CA SER A 22 -2.37 1.89 -0.65
C SER A 22 -1.40 0.75 -0.88
N ILE A 23 -1.11 0.46 -2.15
CA ILE A 23 -0.20 -0.62 -2.55
C ILE A 23 0.61 -0.21 -3.77
N ALA A 24 1.90 -0.58 -3.80
CA ALA A 24 2.76 -0.40 -4.96
C ALA A 24 3.85 -1.48 -4.99
N PHE A 25 4.32 -1.84 -6.17
CA PHE A 25 5.39 -2.83 -6.35
C PHE A 25 6.57 -2.18 -7.06
N ASP A 26 7.77 -2.28 -6.47
CA ASP A 26 8.99 -1.65 -7.01
C ASP A 26 9.82 -2.57 -7.92
N GLY A 27 9.39 -3.83 -8.09
CA GLY A 27 10.13 -4.88 -8.80
C GLY A 27 10.74 -5.93 -7.87
N GLU A 28 10.87 -5.64 -6.58
CA GLU A 28 11.44 -6.52 -5.56
C GLU A 28 10.52 -6.64 -4.33
N LYS A 29 10.09 -5.51 -3.78
CA LYS A 29 9.28 -5.37 -2.57
C LYS A 29 7.88 -4.90 -2.91
N LEU A 30 6.91 -5.43 -2.17
CA LEU A 30 5.56 -4.94 -2.15
C LEU A 30 5.41 -3.91 -1.03
N TRP A 31 5.15 -2.67 -1.39
CA TRP A 31 4.89 -1.58 -0.44
C TRP A 31 3.40 -1.52 -0.16
N MET A 32 3.03 -1.39 1.11
CA MET A 32 1.65 -1.28 1.55
C MET A 32 1.51 -0.17 2.60
N GLY A 33 0.52 0.70 2.47
CA GLY A 33 0.14 1.65 3.51
C GLY A 33 -1.08 1.18 4.31
N SER A 34 -1.06 1.37 5.62
CA SER A 34 -2.22 1.22 6.51
C SER A 34 -2.74 2.58 6.96
N ILE A 35 -4.02 2.84 6.73
CA ILE A 35 -4.68 4.07 7.19
C ILE A 35 -4.96 4.05 8.70
N GLU A 36 -5.00 2.87 9.33
CA GLU A 36 -5.25 2.76 10.76
C GLU A 36 -3.97 3.02 11.55
N THR A 37 -2.86 2.40 11.16
CA THR A 37 -1.58 2.58 11.85
C THR A 37 -0.83 3.81 11.36
N SER A 38 -1.25 4.41 10.25
CA SER A 38 -0.55 5.51 9.57
C SER A 38 0.92 5.14 9.25
N ARG A 39 1.15 3.91 8.79
CA ARG A 39 2.47 3.38 8.46
C ARG A 39 2.54 2.85 7.05
N ILE A 40 3.76 2.82 6.52
CA ILE A 40 4.13 2.15 5.27
C ILE A 40 4.92 0.91 5.65
N TYR A 41 4.63 -0.21 4.98
CA TYR A 41 5.20 -1.53 5.20
C TYR A 41 5.84 -2.01 3.89
N ALA A 42 7.09 -2.45 3.94
CA ALA A 42 7.73 -3.17 2.85
C ALA A 42 7.63 -4.67 3.10
N ILE A 43 7.09 -5.41 2.14
CA ILE A 43 6.76 -6.83 2.27
C ILE A 43 7.53 -7.60 1.20
N ASP A 44 8.14 -8.72 1.57
CA ASP A 44 8.62 -9.71 0.60
C ASP A 44 7.38 -10.42 0.01
N PRO A 45 7.05 -10.24 -1.28
CA PRO A 45 5.85 -10.84 -1.86
C PRO A 45 5.98 -12.35 -2.10
N ARG A 46 7.20 -12.92 -2.07
CA ARG A 46 7.45 -14.35 -2.26
C ARG A 46 7.29 -15.12 -0.95
N GLN A 47 7.78 -14.54 0.15
CA GLN A 47 7.72 -15.15 1.48
C GLN A 47 6.53 -14.65 2.31
N TRP A 48 5.92 -13.54 1.89
CA TRP A 48 4.88 -12.84 2.63
C TRP A 48 5.31 -12.44 4.04
N THR A 49 6.51 -11.88 4.14
CA THR A 49 7.11 -11.44 5.40
C THR A 49 7.34 -9.94 5.39
N LEU A 50 7.21 -9.31 6.56
CA LEU A 50 7.55 -7.90 6.73
C LEU A 50 9.07 -7.74 6.68
N ILE A 51 9.56 -6.89 5.78
CA ILE A 51 10.98 -6.54 5.67
C ILE A 51 11.26 -5.35 6.58
N GLU A 52 10.50 -4.28 6.43
CA GLU A 52 10.64 -3.04 7.20
C GLU A 52 9.33 -2.25 7.23
N GLU A 53 9.23 -1.30 8.16
CA GLU A 53 8.12 -0.37 8.24
C GLU A 53 8.58 1.02 8.70
N ALA A 54 7.84 2.05 8.30
CA ALA A 54 8.08 3.42 8.67
C ALA A 54 6.78 4.17 8.97
N GLN A 55 6.87 5.15 9.88
CA GLN A 55 5.80 6.10 10.12
C GLN A 55 5.56 6.92 8.85
N ALA A 56 4.33 6.91 8.34
CA ALA A 56 3.95 7.80 7.25
C ALA A 56 3.72 9.22 7.79
N PRO A 57 3.97 10.27 6.98
CA PRO A 57 3.69 11.65 7.39
C PRO A 57 2.17 11.95 7.52
N GLY A 58 1.30 11.03 7.11
CA GLY A 58 -0.15 11.09 7.29
C GLY A 58 -0.80 9.73 6.93
N LYS A 59 -2.12 9.67 6.81
CA LYS A 59 -2.84 8.45 6.41
C LYS A 59 -2.58 8.13 4.93
N PRO A 60 -1.98 6.98 4.57
CA PRO A 60 -1.58 6.70 3.19
C PRO A 60 -2.72 6.12 2.33
N TRP A 61 -3.30 6.94 1.44
CA TRP A 61 -4.47 6.58 0.61
C TRP A 61 -4.13 5.99 -0.75
N GLY A 62 -3.08 6.51 -1.38
CA GLY A 62 -2.61 6.05 -2.69
C GLY A 62 -1.09 6.03 -2.71
N MET A 63 -0.51 5.10 -3.46
CA MET A 63 0.94 4.95 -3.57
C MET A 63 1.33 4.50 -4.97
N ALA A 64 2.43 5.04 -5.48
CA ALA A 64 3.05 4.62 -6.72
C ALA A 64 4.58 4.61 -6.57
N VAL A 65 5.23 3.69 -7.28
CA VAL A 65 6.68 3.70 -7.45
C VAL A 65 7.02 4.54 -8.68
N VAL A 66 7.94 5.49 -8.53
CA VAL A 66 8.45 6.34 -9.61
C VAL A 66 9.96 6.33 -9.52
N GLY A 67 10.63 5.58 -10.42
CA GLY A 67 12.06 5.36 -10.30
C GLY A 67 12.40 4.61 -9.01
N ASP A 68 13.25 5.21 -8.17
CA ASP A 68 13.66 4.72 -6.85
C ASP A 68 12.83 5.31 -5.69
N GLU A 69 11.73 5.99 -6.00
CA GLU A 69 10.93 6.71 -5.01
C GLU A 69 9.52 6.14 -4.86
N LEU A 70 8.98 6.22 -3.64
CA LEU A 70 7.56 6.07 -3.36
C LEU A 70 6.89 7.45 -3.35
N ARG A 71 5.86 7.62 -4.19
CA ARG A 71 4.98 8.78 -4.18
C ARG A 71 3.70 8.39 -3.46
N VAL A 72 3.39 9.06 -2.34
CA VAL A 72 2.28 8.71 -1.47
C VAL A 72 1.32 9.88 -1.34
N ILE A 73 0.03 9.62 -1.54
CA ILE A 73 -1.04 10.56 -1.20
C ILE A 73 -1.39 10.35 0.26
N CYS A 74 -1.04 11.32 1.09
CA CYS A 74 -1.33 11.31 2.52
C CYS A 74 -2.52 12.22 2.83
N GLY A 75 -3.44 11.74 3.66
CA GLY A 75 -4.45 12.59 4.30
C GLY A 75 -3.97 13.01 5.68
N GLU A 76 -4.15 14.28 6.03
CA GLU A 76 -3.87 14.80 7.38
C GLU A 76 -5.18 15.04 8.15
N GLY A 77 -5.17 14.65 9.44
CA GLY A 77 -5.94 15.29 10.52
C GLY A 77 -7.44 15.60 10.29
N ASP A 78 -7.94 16.53 11.11
CA ASP A 78 -9.35 16.96 11.14
C ASP A 78 -9.69 17.95 10.00
N ASP A 79 -8.70 18.41 9.23
CA ASP A 79 -8.82 19.31 8.06
C ASP A 79 -8.82 18.51 6.73
N ASP A 80 -9.35 17.29 6.77
CA ASP A 80 -9.43 16.41 5.61
C ASP A 80 -10.57 16.85 4.67
N ASP A 81 -10.25 17.64 3.64
CA ASP A 81 -11.19 18.15 2.62
C ASP A 81 -11.79 17.07 1.69
N ARG A 82 -11.60 15.79 1.99
CA ARG A 82 -12.21 14.70 1.23
C ARG A 82 -13.70 14.64 1.54
N VAL A 83 -14.50 15.19 0.63
CA VAL A 83 -15.96 15.00 0.60
C VAL A 83 -16.25 13.51 0.41
N VAL A 84 -16.79 12.85 1.43
CA VAL A 84 -17.28 11.46 1.37
C VAL A 84 -18.67 11.42 0.78
#